data_AF-A0A3N7DUR2-F1
#
_entry.id   AF-A0A3N7DUR2-F1
#
_cell.length_a   1.000
_cell.length_b   1.000
_cell.length_c   1.000
_cell.angle_alpha   90.00
_cell.angle_beta   90.00
_cell.angle_gamma   90.00
#
_symmetry.space_group_name_H-M   'P 1'
#
loop_
_entity.id
_entity.type
_entity.pdbx_description
1 polymer ?
#
loop_
_entity_poly.entity_id
_entity_poly.type
_entity_poly.pdbx_seq_one_letter_code
_entity_poly.pdbx_strand_id
1 'polypeptide(L)'
;MSQIKSLADELRETIKKDGHPDKEIEDGKSAVKQTPINKLTKKPPDAKLDTLFESILAFELTGREKLLIRLDDRTVFLLKQLKIAKAIDMNKLIAFSLQHFLLTHPELIEYVKENIKTIKL
;
A
#
# COMPACT_ATOMS: atom_id res chain seq x y z
N MET A 1 -34.13 -16.18 -9.77
CA MET A 1 -34.13 -15.47 -8.47
C MET A 1 -32.74 -15.61 -7.87
N SER A 2 -31.85 -14.64 -8.09
CA SER A 2 -30.45 -14.70 -7.64
C SER A 2 -30.34 -14.15 -6.22
N GLN A 3 -30.10 -15.00 -5.22
CA GLN A 3 -29.92 -14.59 -3.84
C GLN A 3 -28.46 -14.15 -3.64
N ILE A 4 -28.22 -12.84 -3.66
CA ILE A 4 -26.96 -12.25 -3.20
C ILE A 4 -26.98 -12.36 -1.68
N LYS A 5 -26.30 -13.37 -1.13
CA LYS A 5 -26.09 -13.47 0.31
C LYS A 5 -25.11 -12.39 0.74
N SER A 6 -25.51 -11.59 1.72
CA SER A 6 -24.68 -10.49 2.23
C SER A 6 -23.51 -11.05 3.02
N LEU A 7 -22.38 -10.36 2.99
CA LEU A 7 -21.17 -10.69 3.77
C LEU A 7 -21.48 -10.72 5.29
N ALA A 8 -22.52 -9.99 5.72
CA ALA A 8 -23.04 -10.02 7.07
C ALA A 8 -23.80 -11.33 7.41
N ASP A 9 -24.47 -11.95 6.43
CA ASP A 9 -25.15 -13.24 6.63
C ASP A 9 -24.12 -14.37 6.76
N GLU A 10 -23.02 -14.28 6.00
CA GLU A 10 -21.93 -15.25 6.08
C GLU A 10 -21.23 -15.21 7.45
N LEU A 11 -21.03 -14.01 8.01
CA LEU A 11 -20.52 -13.81 9.37
C LEU A 11 -21.46 -14.32 10.47
N ARG A 12 -22.77 -14.22 10.28
CA ARG A 12 -23.74 -14.77 11.25
C ARG A 12 -23.77 -16.29 11.22
N GLU A 13 -23.68 -16.89 10.04
CA GLU A 13 -23.65 -18.33 9.87
C GLU A 13 -22.38 -18.95 10.47
N THR A 14 -21.21 -18.30 10.36
CA THR A 14 -19.97 -18.79 10.97
C THR A 14 -20.01 -18.72 12.50
N ILE A 15 -20.49 -17.61 13.07
CA ILE A 15 -20.63 -17.46 14.54
C ILE A 15 -21.63 -18.49 15.10
N LYS A 16 -22.70 -18.78 14.35
CA LYS A 16 -23.71 -19.77 14.76
C LYS A 16 -23.21 -21.21 14.64
N LYS A 17 -22.20 -21.46 13.80
CA LYS A 17 -21.58 -22.80 13.61
C LYS A 17 -20.51 -23.10 14.64
N ASP A 18 -19.87 -22.08 15.20
CA ASP A 18 -18.89 -22.20 16.31
C ASP A 18 -19.53 -22.23 17.71
N GLY A 19 -20.86 -22.18 17.81
CA GLY A 19 -21.60 -22.41 19.04
C GLY A 19 -21.88 -23.89 19.28
N HIS A 20 -20.99 -24.61 19.99
CA HIS A 20 -21.33 -25.91 20.56
C HIS A 20 -22.32 -25.74 21.74
N PRO A 21 -23.43 -26.51 21.78
CA PRO A 21 -24.25 -26.64 22.98
C PRO A 21 -23.64 -27.68 23.92
N ASP A 22 -23.68 -27.35 25.22
CA ASP A 22 -23.54 -28.19 26.42
C ASP A 22 -22.51 -29.32 26.45
N LYS A 23 -21.55 -29.16 27.37
CA LYS A 23 -21.30 -30.15 28.43
C LYS A 23 -20.92 -29.42 29.71
N GLU A 24 -21.86 -29.37 30.65
CA GLU A 24 -21.58 -29.27 32.08
C GLU A 24 -20.65 -30.43 32.48
N ILE A 25 -19.62 -30.13 33.28
CA ILE A 25 -19.19 -30.85 34.50
C ILE A 25 -18.18 -29.94 35.23
N GLU A 26 -18.33 -29.96 36.55
CA GLU A 26 -17.81 -29.09 37.59
C GLU A 26 -16.29 -29.15 37.84
N ASP A 27 -15.86 -28.12 38.59
CA ASP A 27 -14.77 -28.07 39.58
C ASP A 27 -13.29 -28.10 39.16
N GLY A 28 -12.52 -27.20 39.79
CA GLY A 28 -11.07 -27.34 39.91
C GLY A 28 -10.24 -26.14 39.45
N LYS A 29 -9.76 -25.38 40.43
CA LYS A 29 -8.80 -24.27 40.31
C LYS A 29 -7.45 -24.67 39.68
N SER A 30 -6.79 -23.64 39.14
CA SER A 30 -5.34 -23.49 38.87
C SER A 30 -4.85 -23.90 37.48
N ALA A 31 -4.97 -22.92 36.57
CA ALA A 31 -4.29 -22.87 35.29
C ALA A 31 -2.78 -22.64 35.45
N VAL A 32 -1.96 -23.63 35.06
CA VAL A 32 -0.65 -23.42 34.45
C VAL A 32 -0.45 -24.50 33.39
N LYS A 33 -0.48 -24.10 32.11
CA LYS A 33 0.34 -24.67 31.01
C LYS A 33 0.20 -23.81 29.75
N GLN A 34 1.21 -22.96 29.58
CA GLN A 34 1.93 -22.65 28.33
C GLN A 34 1.58 -23.64 27.20
N THR A 35 1.15 -23.28 25.99
CA THR A 35 1.78 -22.54 24.86
C THR A 35 0.84 -22.71 23.63
N PRO A 36 1.10 -22.15 22.44
CA PRO A 36 1.72 -20.88 22.07
C PRO A 36 0.70 -20.00 21.31
N ILE A 37 0.68 -18.70 21.61
CA ILE A 37 0.05 -17.72 20.71
C ILE A 37 0.77 -17.84 19.38
N ASN A 38 0.08 -18.36 18.36
CA ASN A 38 0.50 -18.27 16.97
C ASN A 38 0.68 -16.80 16.65
N LYS A 39 1.92 -16.33 16.81
CA LYS A 39 2.41 -15.13 16.15
C LYS A 39 2.16 -15.38 14.68
N LEU A 40 1.12 -14.76 14.13
CA LEU A 40 1.05 -14.52 12.70
C LEU A 40 2.41 -13.92 12.34
N THR A 41 3.21 -14.71 11.64
CA THR A 41 4.45 -14.29 11.05
C THR A 41 4.09 -13.24 10.01
N LYS A 42 3.89 -12.00 10.46
CA LYS A 42 4.09 -10.82 9.62
C LYS A 42 5.53 -10.93 9.17
N LYS A 43 5.70 -11.39 7.93
CA LYS A 43 6.95 -11.21 7.19
C LYS A 43 7.42 -9.79 7.49
N PRO A 44 8.64 -9.58 8.00
CA PRO A 44 9.11 -8.22 8.28
C PRO A 44 8.92 -7.43 6.98
N PRO A 45 8.25 -6.27 7.04
CA PRO A 45 8.17 -5.43 5.86
C PRO A 45 9.61 -5.18 5.40
N ASP A 46 9.84 -5.32 4.10
CA ASP A 46 11.15 -5.05 3.52
C ASP A 46 11.52 -3.62 3.94
N ALA A 47 12.49 -3.47 4.85
CA ALA A 47 12.81 -2.17 5.44
C ALA A 47 13.06 -1.10 4.35
N LYS A 48 13.62 -1.53 3.22
CA LYS A 48 13.83 -0.69 2.02
C LYS A 48 12.53 -0.18 1.39
N LEU A 49 11.49 -0.99 1.39
CA LEU A 49 10.20 -0.67 0.80
C LEU A 49 9.40 0.29 1.70
N ASP A 50 9.52 0.14 3.02
CA ASP A 50 8.96 1.12 3.95
C ASP A 50 9.66 2.48 3.83
N THR A 51 11.00 2.50 3.75
CA THR A 51 11.74 3.76 3.53
C THR A 51 11.35 4.44 2.20
N LEU A 52 11.04 3.67 1.16
CA LEU A 52 10.57 4.22 -0.11
C LEU A 52 9.20 4.88 0.05
N PHE A 53 8.26 4.21 0.75
CA PHE A 53 6.95 4.80 0.99
C PHE A 53 7.01 6.06 1.84
N GLU A 54 7.84 6.08 2.88
CA GLU A 54 8.07 7.27 3.69
C GLU A 54 8.62 8.42 2.84
N SER A 55 9.60 8.13 1.97
CA SER A 55 10.18 9.12 1.06
C SER A 55 9.14 9.70 0.10
N ILE A 56 8.27 8.85 -0.45
CA ILE A 56 7.16 9.29 -1.31
C ILE A 56 6.16 10.13 -0.52
N LEU A 57 5.78 9.73 0.69
CA LEU A 57 4.79 10.45 1.49
C LEU A 57 5.31 11.83 1.92
N ALA A 58 6.59 11.92 2.30
CA ALA A 58 7.28 13.15 2.66
C ALA A 58 7.49 14.10 1.46
N PHE A 59 7.37 13.60 0.23
CA PHE A 59 7.51 14.42 -0.97
C PHE A 59 6.42 15.49 -1.06
N GLU A 60 6.80 16.76 -1.20
CA GLU A 60 5.87 17.87 -1.36
C GLU A 60 5.66 18.24 -2.84
N LEU A 61 4.39 18.39 -3.22
CA LEU A 61 4.00 18.85 -4.56
C LEU A 61 4.05 20.37 -4.65
N THR A 62 5.26 20.93 -4.84
CA THR A 62 5.49 22.39 -4.91
C THR A 62 5.45 22.96 -6.33
N GLY A 63 5.24 22.13 -7.35
CA GLY A 63 5.19 22.54 -8.75
C GLY A 63 4.01 23.44 -9.07
N ARG A 64 4.26 24.49 -9.88
CA ARG A 64 3.22 25.43 -10.34
C ARG A 64 2.58 25.03 -11.68
N GLU A 65 3.34 24.32 -12.50
CA GLU A 65 2.90 23.90 -13.83
C GLU A 65 2.08 22.60 -13.77
N LYS A 66 1.05 22.52 -14.61
CA LYS A 66 0.23 21.31 -14.77
C LYS A 66 0.65 20.59 -16.03
N LEU A 67 0.81 19.27 -15.93
CA LEU A 67 1.13 18.40 -17.06
C LEU A 67 0.04 17.34 -17.22
N LEU A 68 -0.45 17.15 -18.44
CA LEU A 68 -1.35 16.05 -18.79
C LEU A 68 -0.50 14.91 -19.35
N ILE A 69 -0.57 13.74 -18.71
CA ILE A 69 0.24 12.56 -19.06
C ILE A 69 -0.70 11.42 -19.46
N ARG A 70 -0.33 10.70 -20.52
CA ARG A 70 -0.99 9.45 -20.90
C ARG A 70 -0.20 8.28 -20.32
N LEU A 71 -0.90 7.39 -19.62
CA LEU A 71 -0.36 6.15 -19.06
C LEU A 71 -1.20 4.99 -19.58
N ASP A 72 -0.59 3.80 -19.65
CA ASP A 72 -1.31 2.57 -19.99
C ASP A 72 -2.24 2.14 -18.84
N ASP A 73 -3.27 1.36 -19.19
CA ASP A 73 -4.31 0.94 -18.24
C ASP A 73 -3.75 0.18 -17.05
N ARG A 74 -2.72 -0.64 -17.25
CA ARG A 74 -2.08 -1.42 -16.18
C ARG A 74 -1.38 -0.51 -15.19
N THR A 75 -0.63 0.48 -15.67
CA THR A 75 0.01 1.47 -14.80
C THR A 75 -1.02 2.30 -14.02
N VAL A 76 -2.08 2.76 -14.67
CA VAL A 76 -3.17 3.51 -14.00
C VAL A 76 -3.84 2.66 -12.93
N PHE A 77 -4.10 1.38 -13.22
CA PHE A 77 -4.67 0.47 -12.24
C PHE A 77 -3.77 0.31 -11.01
N LEU A 78 -2.46 0.11 -11.21
CA LEU A 78 -1.49 0.00 -10.12
C LEU A 78 -1.43 1.27 -9.25
N LEU A 79 -1.42 2.44 -9.88
CA LEU A 79 -1.43 3.73 -9.18
C LEU A 79 -2.69 3.88 -8.30
N LYS A 80 -3.86 3.46 -8.80
CA LYS A 80 -5.11 3.46 -8.02
C LYS A 80 -5.03 2.52 -6.82
N GLN A 81 -4.48 1.32 -7.00
CA GLN A 81 -4.29 0.37 -5.89
C GLN A 81 -3.34 0.92 -4.82
N LEU A 82 -2.22 1.52 -5.23
CA LEU A 82 -1.27 2.15 -4.31
C LEU A 82 -1.91 3.31 -3.54
N LYS A 83 -2.76 4.11 -4.20
CA LYS A 83 -3.52 5.18 -3.54
C LYS A 83 -4.42 4.65 -2.43
N ILE A 84 -5.11 3.54 -2.67
CA ILE A 84 -6.00 2.92 -1.67
C ILE A 84 -5.20 2.26 -0.55
N ALA A 85 -4.13 1.53 -0.88
CA ALA A 85 -3.38 0.71 0.07
C ALA A 85 -2.47 1.53 1.01
N LYS A 86 -1.95 2.67 0.55
CA LYS A 86 -0.94 3.47 1.27
C LYS A 86 -1.30 4.95 1.41
N ALA A 87 -2.50 5.35 0.99
CA ALA A 87 -2.95 6.76 0.98
C ALA A 87 -2.00 7.70 0.20
N ILE A 88 -1.28 7.17 -0.79
CA ILE A 88 -0.35 7.93 -1.63
C ILE A 88 -1.14 8.53 -2.81
N ASP A 89 -1.11 9.84 -2.98
CA ASP A 89 -1.75 10.45 -4.15
C ASP A 89 -1.03 10.08 -5.46
N MET A 90 -1.81 9.84 -6.51
CA MET A 90 -1.27 9.42 -7.82
C MET A 90 -0.34 10.48 -8.42
N ASN A 91 -0.69 11.77 -8.32
CA ASN A 91 0.14 12.85 -8.85
C ASN A 91 1.43 12.98 -8.04
N LYS A 92 1.35 12.80 -6.72
CA LYS A 92 2.52 12.78 -5.83
C LYS A 92 3.50 11.69 -6.24
N LEU A 93 3.01 10.47 -6.47
CA LEU A 93 3.87 9.36 -6.90
C LEU A 93 4.50 9.60 -8.27
N ILE A 94 3.74 10.13 -9.23
CA ILE A 94 4.26 10.45 -10.56
C ILE A 94 5.36 11.51 -10.48
N ALA A 95 5.11 12.62 -9.76
CA ALA A 95 6.07 13.70 -9.60
C ALA A 95 7.34 13.25 -8.86
N PHE A 96 7.19 12.49 -7.77
CA PHE A 96 8.31 11.89 -7.05
C PHE A 96 9.14 10.99 -7.96
N SER A 97 8.49 10.11 -8.72
CA SER A 97 9.17 9.15 -9.61
C SER A 97 9.97 9.87 -10.68
N LEU A 98 9.40 10.92 -11.30
CA LEU A 98 10.08 11.71 -12.32
C LEU A 98 11.29 12.44 -11.74
N GLN A 99 11.14 13.08 -10.57
CA GLN A 99 12.26 13.77 -9.91
C GLN A 99 13.35 12.80 -9.49
N HIS A 100 12.97 11.66 -8.90
CA HIS A 100 13.92 10.63 -8.50
C HIS A 100 14.68 10.07 -9.71
N PHE A 101 14.00 9.85 -10.83
CA PHE A 101 14.61 9.40 -12.07
C PHE A 101 15.64 10.40 -12.59
N LEU A 102 15.30 11.69 -12.67
CA LEU A 102 16.22 12.74 -13.13
C LEU A 102 17.41 12.95 -12.18
N LEU A 103 17.24 12.77 -10.88
CA LEU A 103 18.32 12.84 -9.90
C LEU A 103 19.28 11.64 -9.99
N THR A 104 18.73 10.46 -10.32
CA THR A 104 19.52 9.23 -10.47
C THR A 104 20.29 9.20 -11.80
N HIS A 105 19.82 9.96 -12.80
CA HIS A 105 20.40 10.04 -14.14
C HIS A 105 20.85 11.48 -14.49
N PRO A 106 21.89 12.02 -13.82
CA PRO A 106 22.38 13.37 -14.07
C PRO A 106 22.87 13.58 -15.51
N GLU A 107 23.27 12.51 -16.20
CA GLU A 107 23.67 12.53 -17.62
C GLU A 107 22.58 13.12 -18.53
N LEU A 108 21.30 12.96 -18.19
CA LEU A 108 20.20 13.57 -18.94
C LEU A 108 20.21 15.09 -18.79
N ILE A 109 20.49 15.58 -17.58
CA ILE A 109 20.58 17.02 -17.30
C ILE A 109 21.80 17.62 -18.00
N GLU A 110 22.93 16.93 -17.99
CA GLU A 110 24.15 17.34 -18.69
C GLU A 110 23.94 17.39 -20.20
N TYR A 111 23.38 16.33 -20.80
CA TYR A 111 23.04 16.29 -22.22
C TYR A 111 22.14 17.46 -22.62
N VAL A 112 21.10 17.74 -21.82
CA VAL A 112 20.20 18.88 -22.02
C VAL A 112 20.99 20.20 -21.97
N LYS A 113 21.87 20.42 -20.98
CA LYS A 113 22.68 21.65 -20.88
C LYS A 113 23.62 21.86 -22.07
N GLU A 114 24.24 20.79 -22.55
CA GLU A 114 25.18 20.86 -23.68
C GLU A 114 24.48 21.16 -25.00
N ASN A 115 23.29 20.60 -25.20
CA ASN A 115 22.51 20.73 -26.44
C ASN A 115 21.57 21.94 -26.43
N ILE A 116 21.18 22.45 -25.25
CA ILE A 116 20.32 23.64 -25.09
C ILE A 116 21.15 24.92 -24.92
N LYS A 117 22.38 25.00 -25.44
CA LYS A 117 23.10 26.29 -25.58
C LYS A 117 22.32 27.40 -26.34
N THR A 118 21.11 27.11 -26.83
CA THR A 118 20.17 28.08 -27.43
C THR A 118 19.10 28.63 -26.47
N ILE A 119 18.89 28.09 -25.25
CA ILE A 119 17.88 28.64 -24.32
C ILE A 119 18.48 28.77 -22.91
N LYS A 120 18.61 30.01 -22.44
CA LYS A 120 18.95 30.34 -21.05
C LYS A 120 17.77 29.95 -20.16
N LEU A 121 17.97 28.96 -19.28
CA LEU A 121 17.07 28.69 -18.15
C LEU A 121 17.32 29.68 -17.02
#